data_AF-A0A8J5UJR5-F1
#
_entry.id   AF-A0A8J5UJR5-F1
#
_cell.length_a   1.000
_cell.length_b   1.000
_cell.length_c   1.000
_cell.angle_alpha   90.00
_cell.angle_beta   90.00
_cell.angle_gamma   90.00
#
_symmetry.space_group_name_H-M   'P 1'
#
loop_
_entity.id
_entity.type
_entity.pdbx_description
1 polymer ?
#
loop_
_entity_poly.entity_id
_entity_poly.type
_entity_poly.pdbx_seq_one_letter_code
_entity_poly.pdbx_strand_id
1 'polypeptide(L)'
;MSTDYDPDRYLPTIDAILSVADLEQITVKKIRNALQELFGIDFQPHKKEINDLILGRYYELLDKREENVKRAKKEKEEMERKDALLAAKLSRDELSRAGGRQVRTRETRKSPKPRAKKERAPAPNNPFNREMVLSTELQDVLGVAKLSRPQVVKQLWIYIKDRNLQNPSDKRQINCDEKLQRLFKKKMVGAFEMNKILSTHIYKPEELSAGSTPVVTTKQEADDESDVEELSSA
;
A
#
# COMPACT_ATOMS: atom_id res chain seq x y z
N MET A 1 -39.50 34.97 16.11
CA MET A 1 -38.03 35.07 16.06
C MET A 1 -37.61 34.51 14.71
N SER A 2 -37.27 35.37 13.76
CA SER A 2 -36.80 34.94 12.45
C SER A 2 -35.48 34.19 12.63
N THR A 3 -35.47 32.91 12.29
CA THR A 3 -34.21 32.17 12.15
C THR A 3 -33.61 32.62 10.82
N ASP A 4 -32.72 33.61 10.85
CA ASP A 4 -31.88 34.01 9.72
C ASP A 4 -30.98 32.82 9.32
N TYR A 5 -31.55 31.94 8.49
CA TYR A 5 -30.85 30.81 7.91
C TYR A 5 -30.30 31.24 6.55
N ASP A 6 -29.05 31.72 6.56
CA ASP A 6 -28.31 32.05 5.34
C ASP A 6 -27.36 30.91 4.96
N PRO A 7 -27.64 30.14 3.89
CA PRO A 7 -26.79 29.01 3.50
C PRO A 7 -25.37 29.46 3.14
N ASP A 8 -25.22 30.66 2.57
CA ASP A 8 -23.93 31.18 2.11
C ASP A 8 -22.97 31.52 3.24
N ARG A 9 -23.50 31.84 4.43
CA ARG A 9 -22.67 32.16 5.60
C ARG A 9 -21.90 30.96 6.12
N TYR A 10 -22.44 29.76 5.93
CA TYR A 10 -21.85 28.51 6.43
C TYR A 10 -20.86 27.88 5.45
N LEU A 11 -20.91 28.26 4.18
CA LEU A 11 -20.05 27.72 3.12
C LEU A 11 -18.55 27.78 3.43
N PRO A 12 -17.97 28.93 3.84
CA PRO A 12 -16.52 29.00 4.08
C PRO A 12 -16.09 28.11 5.25
N THR A 13 -16.93 28.00 6.28
CA THR A 13 -16.68 27.15 7.44
C THR A 13 -16.80 25.68 7.10
N ILE A 14 -17.79 25.29 6.29
CA ILE A 14 -17.94 23.93 5.78
C ILE A 14 -16.72 23.54 4.95
N ASP A 15 -16.28 24.40 4.01
CA ASP A 15 -15.11 24.16 3.19
C ASP A 15 -13.83 24.06 4.03
N ALA A 16 -13.67 24.91 5.05
CA ALA A 16 -12.54 24.84 5.97
C ALA A 16 -12.52 23.51 6.75
N ILE A 17 -13.66 23.08 7.30
CA ILE A 17 -13.80 21.79 8.01
C ILE A 17 -13.50 20.63 7.06
N LEU A 18 -14.06 20.65 5.85
CA LEU A 18 -13.82 19.62 4.84
C LEU A 18 -12.36 19.58 4.34
N SER A 19 -11.65 20.71 4.39
CA SER A 19 -10.23 20.77 3.98
C SER A 19 -9.26 20.22 5.04
N VAL A 20 -9.56 20.41 6.32
CA VAL A 20 -8.68 20.02 7.45
C VAL A 20 -8.98 18.60 7.91
N ALA A 21 -10.23 18.18 7.81
CA ALA A 21 -10.68 16.95 8.41
C ALA A 21 -10.55 15.76 7.43
N ASP A 22 -10.21 14.58 7.96
CA ASP A 22 -10.06 13.37 7.16
C ASP A 22 -11.38 12.99 6.47
N LEU A 23 -11.43 13.22 5.15
CA LEU A 23 -12.60 13.02 4.29
C LEU A 23 -13.27 11.63 4.43
N GLU A 24 -12.51 10.60 4.82
CA GLU A 24 -13.01 9.23 5.01
C GLU A 24 -13.75 9.00 6.35
N GLN A 25 -13.56 9.87 7.35
CA GLN A 25 -14.13 9.70 8.70
C GLN A 25 -15.18 10.76 9.05
N ILE A 26 -15.33 11.77 8.20
CA ILE A 26 -16.26 12.88 8.40
C ILE A 26 -17.63 12.51 7.84
N THR A 27 -18.62 12.53 8.72
CA THR A 27 -20.02 12.35 8.35
C THR A 27 -20.74 13.69 8.38
N VAL A 28 -21.81 13.82 7.60
CA VAL A 28 -22.65 15.03 7.57
C VAL A 28 -23.12 15.44 8.97
N LYS A 29 -23.40 14.44 9.83
CA LYS A 29 -23.80 14.65 11.22
C LYS A 29 -22.70 15.33 12.04
N LYS A 30 -21.42 14.96 11.85
CA LYS A 30 -20.29 15.60 12.55
C LYS A 30 -20.13 17.05 12.13
N ILE A 31 -20.24 17.35 10.83
CA ILE A 31 -20.14 18.73 10.32
C ILE A 31 -21.29 19.58 10.84
N ARG A 32 -22.53 19.07 10.80
CA ARG A 32 -23.68 19.78 11.35
C ARG A 32 -23.54 20.05 12.85
N ASN A 33 -23.02 19.10 13.61
CA ASN A 33 -22.75 19.29 15.05
C ASN A 33 -21.65 20.35 15.27
N ALA A 34 -20.58 20.33 14.48
CA ALA A 34 -19.51 21.33 14.54
C ALA A 34 -20.02 22.73 14.16
N LEU A 35 -20.87 22.84 13.14
CA LEU A 35 -21.53 24.10 12.79
C LEU A 35 -22.46 24.58 13.92
N GLN A 36 -23.21 23.66 14.53
CA GLN A 36 -24.11 23.98 15.64
C GLN A 36 -23.35 24.49 16.87
N GLU A 37 -22.15 23.95 17.13
CA GLU A 37 -21.27 24.41 18.20
C GLU A 37 -20.63 25.78 17.89
N LEU A 38 -20.17 25.99 16.65
CA LEU A 38 -19.50 27.22 16.24
C LEU A 38 -20.45 28.43 16.14
N PHE A 39 -21.68 28.20 15.69
CA PHE A 39 -22.65 29.28 15.47
C PHE A 39 -23.70 29.37 16.58
N GLY A 40 -23.83 28.36 17.45
CA GLY A 40 -24.83 28.33 18.53
C GLY A 40 -26.27 28.30 18.01
N ILE A 41 -26.50 27.94 16.75
CA ILE A 41 -27.80 27.92 16.08
C ILE A 41 -28.28 26.47 15.96
N ASP A 42 -29.55 26.23 16.27
CA ASP A 42 -30.14 24.93 16.04
C ASP A 42 -30.55 24.75 14.57
N PHE A 43 -29.94 23.76 13.94
CA PHE A 43 -30.12 23.45 12.53
C PHE A 43 -31.13 22.32 12.29
N GLN A 44 -31.90 21.90 13.30
CA GLN A 44 -32.98 20.92 13.11
C GLN A 44 -34.03 21.35 12.08
N PRO A 45 -34.56 22.60 12.06
CA PRO A 45 -35.59 22.98 11.09
C PRO A 45 -35.09 22.93 9.64
N HIS A 46 -33.82 23.26 9.39
CA HIS A 46 -33.20 23.28 8.06
C HIS A 46 -32.19 22.13 7.85
N LYS A 47 -32.36 21.01 8.56
CA LYS A 47 -31.40 19.89 8.54
C LYS A 47 -31.14 19.36 7.13
N LYS A 48 -32.18 19.26 6.31
CA LYS A 48 -32.08 18.70 4.96
C LYS A 48 -31.24 19.62 4.05
N GLU A 49 -31.51 20.90 4.11
CA GLU A 49 -30.82 21.91 3.30
C GLU A 49 -29.32 21.97 3.63
N ILE A 50 -28.97 21.92 4.92
CA ILE A 50 -27.56 21.87 5.34
C ILE A 50 -26.88 20.57 4.94
N ASN A 51 -27.59 19.44 5.07
CA ASN A 51 -27.03 18.15 4.66
C ASN A 51 -26.73 18.12 3.17
N ASP A 52 -27.65 18.63 2.34
CA ASP A 52 -27.49 18.69 0.89
C ASP A 52 -26.36 19.65 0.51
N LEU A 53 -26.24 20.79 1.20
CA LEU A 53 -25.14 21.75 1.03
C LEU A 53 -23.77 21.13 1.35
N ILE A 54 -23.67 20.40 2.47
CA ILE A 54 -22.45 19.71 2.90
C ILE A 54 -22.06 18.64 1.89
N LEU A 55 -23.03 17.84 1.43
CA LEU A 55 -22.78 16.76 0.46
C LEU A 55 -22.35 17.33 -0.90
N GLY A 56 -22.99 18.40 -1.38
CA GLY A 56 -22.60 19.07 -2.62
C GLY A 56 -21.14 19.56 -2.57
N ARG A 57 -20.76 20.25 -1.48
CA ARG A 57 -19.37 20.70 -1.28
C ARG A 57 -18.37 19.57 -1.14
N TYR A 58 -18.76 18.48 -0.48
CA TYR A 58 -17.94 17.29 -0.35
C TYR A 58 -17.63 16.66 -1.72
N TYR A 59 -18.63 16.48 -2.59
CA TYR A 59 -18.41 15.92 -3.93
C TYR A 59 -17.61 16.88 -4.83
N GLU A 60 -17.86 18.18 -4.77
CA GLU A 60 -17.04 19.16 -5.51
C GLU A 60 -15.57 19.15 -5.06
N LEU A 61 -15.31 18.98 -3.76
CA LEU A 61 -13.94 18.89 -3.24
C LEU A 61 -13.25 17.59 -3.69
N LEU A 62 -13.98 16.47 -3.76
CA LEU A 62 -13.46 15.23 -4.31
C LEU A 62 -13.05 15.40 -5.77
N ASP A 63 -13.93 15.97 -6.60
CA ASP A 63 -13.66 16.21 -8.01
C ASP A 63 -12.47 17.17 -8.21
N LYS A 64 -12.43 18.28 -7.46
CA LYS A 64 -11.30 19.21 -7.47
C LYS A 64 -9.99 18.53 -7.07
N ARG A 65 -10.01 17.62 -6.10
CA ARG A 65 -8.81 16.87 -5.68
C ARG A 65 -8.33 15.94 -6.79
N GLU A 66 -9.25 15.25 -7.47
CA GLU A 66 -8.90 14.42 -8.62
C GLU A 66 -8.36 15.23 -9.80
N GLU A 67 -8.98 16.37 -10.11
CA GLU A 67 -8.50 17.28 -11.14
C GLU A 67 -7.10 17.81 -10.82
N ASN A 68 -6.85 18.22 -9.59
CA ASN A 68 -5.54 18.70 -9.16
C ASN A 68 -4.46 17.62 -9.30
N VAL A 69 -4.78 16.36 -8.98
CA VAL A 69 -3.88 15.22 -9.20
C VAL A 69 -3.60 15.02 -10.70
N LYS A 70 -4.63 15.12 -11.55
CA LYS A 70 -4.48 15.02 -13.02
C LYS A 70 -3.62 16.16 -13.58
N ARG A 71 -3.84 17.39 -13.12
CA ARG A 71 -3.06 18.59 -13.50
C ARG A 71 -1.60 18.45 -13.08
N ALA A 72 -1.33 18.09 -11.82
CA ALA A 72 0.02 17.87 -11.31
C ALA A 72 0.76 16.75 -12.09
N LYS A 73 0.06 15.68 -12.47
CA LYS A 73 0.63 14.61 -13.30
C LYS A 73 1.01 15.13 -14.70
N LYS A 74 0.13 15.93 -15.32
CA LYS A 74 0.36 16.53 -16.63
C LYS A 74 1.53 17.52 -16.61
N GLU A 75 1.60 18.38 -15.61
CA GLU A 75 2.70 19.34 -15.42
C GLU A 75 4.04 18.64 -15.19
N LYS A 76 4.05 17.57 -14.38
CA LYS A 76 5.25 16.75 -14.17
C LYS A 76 5.73 16.11 -15.46
N GLU A 77 4.82 15.55 -16.26
CA GLU A 77 5.17 14.94 -17.55
C GLU A 77 5.73 15.98 -18.53
N GLU A 78 5.14 17.18 -18.57
CA GLU A 78 5.63 18.28 -19.39
C GLU A 78 7.02 18.77 -18.93
N MET A 79 7.25 18.87 -17.62
CA MET A 79 8.55 19.19 -17.06
C MET A 79 9.61 18.15 -17.46
N GLU A 80 9.30 16.86 -17.33
CA GLU A 80 10.20 15.76 -17.73
C GLU A 80 10.50 15.81 -19.24
N ARG A 81 9.51 16.17 -20.08
CA ARG A 81 9.72 16.36 -21.52
C ARG A 81 10.63 17.56 -21.82
N LYS A 82 10.44 18.70 -21.14
CA LYS A 82 11.28 19.90 -21.30
C LYS A 82 12.72 19.64 -20.87
N ASP A 83 12.91 18.94 -19.76
CA ASP A 83 14.23 18.54 -19.27
C ASP A 83 14.94 17.60 -20.27
N ALA A 84 14.22 16.61 -20.79
CA ALA A 84 14.74 15.68 -21.79
C ALA A 84 15.15 16.40 -23.10
N LEU A 85 14.38 17.39 -23.55
CA LEU A 85 14.70 18.19 -24.74
C LEU A 85 15.95 19.06 -24.52
N LEU A 86 16.06 19.69 -23.35
CA LEU A 86 17.23 20.49 -23.00
C LEU A 86 18.49 19.61 -22.94
N ALA A 87 18.40 18.44 -22.31
CA ALA A 87 19.48 17.46 -22.26
C ALA A 87 19.90 16.99 -23.66
N ALA A 88 18.95 16.71 -24.56
CA ALA A 88 19.24 16.34 -25.94
C ALA A 88 19.93 17.47 -26.72
N LYS A 89 19.50 18.72 -26.51
CA LYS A 89 20.09 19.90 -27.15
C LYS A 89 21.54 20.13 -26.66
N LEU A 90 21.76 20.05 -25.36
CA LEU A 90 23.09 20.16 -24.75
C LEU A 90 24.03 19.06 -25.24
N SER A 91 23.56 17.81 -25.34
CA SER A 91 24.38 16.70 -25.86
C SER A 91 24.77 16.91 -27.33
N ARG A 92 23.86 17.47 -28.14
CA ARG A 92 24.14 17.82 -29.54
C ARG A 92 25.17 18.96 -29.65
N ASP A 93 25.04 19.99 -28.82
CA ASP A 93 25.99 21.10 -28.77
C ASP A 93 27.38 20.67 -28.26
N GLU A 94 27.46 19.73 -27.31
CA GLU A 94 28.74 19.13 -26.87
C GLU A 94 29.42 18.34 -27.99
N LEU A 95 28.66 17.53 -28.73
CA LEU A 95 29.18 16.79 -29.89
C LEU A 95 29.67 17.74 -31.00
N SER A 96 28.98 18.86 -31.20
CA SER A 96 29.39 19.87 -32.17
C SER A 96 30.64 20.65 -31.74
N ARG A 97 30.79 20.95 -30.43
CA ARG A 97 31.98 21.62 -29.89
C ARG A 97 33.20 20.68 -29.84
N ALA A 98 32.98 19.38 -29.65
CA ALA A 98 34.04 18.36 -29.65
C ALA A 98 34.59 18.05 -31.07
N GLY A 99 33.90 18.49 -32.13
CA GLY A 99 34.31 18.29 -33.53
C GLY A 99 35.52 19.11 -34.00
N GLY A 100 36.16 19.90 -33.12
CA GLY A 100 37.31 20.76 -33.46
C GLY A 100 38.68 20.28 -33.00
N ARG A 101 38.82 19.14 -32.30
CA ARG A 101 40.12 18.69 -31.78
C ARG A 101 40.42 17.25 -32.17
N GLN A 102 41.08 17.10 -33.32
CA GLN A 102 41.70 15.87 -33.79
C GLN A 102 42.76 15.42 -32.78
N VAL A 103 42.46 14.38 -31.99
CA VAL A 103 43.47 13.62 -31.25
C VAL A 103 43.31 12.15 -31.65
N ARG A 104 44.41 11.63 -32.21
CA ARG A 104 44.59 10.27 -32.67
C ARG A 104 44.52 9.26 -31.52
N THR A 105 44.25 8.01 -31.89
CA THR A 105 44.45 6.73 -31.17
C THR A 105 43.57 6.44 -29.96
N ARG A 106 42.64 5.49 -30.09
CA ARG A 106 42.84 4.05 -29.75
C ARG A 106 41.48 3.34 -29.64
N GLU A 107 41.46 2.12 -30.16
CA GLU A 107 40.34 1.18 -30.25
C GLU A 107 39.48 0.97 -28.99
N THR A 108 38.23 0.60 -29.27
CA THR A 108 37.17 0.05 -28.41
C THR A 108 36.38 1.04 -27.54
N ARG A 109 35.11 1.32 -27.92
CA ARG A 109 33.93 0.94 -27.12
C ARG A 109 32.59 1.34 -27.75
N LYS A 110 31.70 0.34 -27.72
CA LYS A 110 30.27 0.30 -28.05
C LYS A 110 29.48 1.58 -27.75
N SER A 111 28.53 1.84 -28.66
CA SER A 111 27.39 2.76 -28.62
C SER A 111 26.67 2.79 -27.25
N PRO A 112 26.22 3.97 -26.76
CA PRO A 112 25.36 4.03 -25.59
C PRO A 112 23.92 3.70 -26.02
N LYS A 113 23.44 2.53 -25.61
CA LYS A 113 22.01 2.21 -25.60
C LYS A 113 21.27 3.16 -24.63
N PRO A 114 19.98 3.49 -24.90
CA PRO A 114 19.20 4.37 -24.04
C PRO A 114 19.16 3.80 -22.62
N ARG A 115 19.50 4.63 -21.62
CA ARG A 115 19.40 4.28 -20.21
C ARG A 115 17.92 4.07 -19.89
N ALA A 116 17.48 2.81 -19.93
CA ALA A 116 16.39 2.35 -19.10
C ALA A 116 16.60 2.90 -17.69
N LYS A 117 15.54 3.44 -17.09
CA LYS A 117 15.52 3.82 -15.67
C LYS A 117 16.06 2.61 -14.90
N LYS A 118 17.33 2.68 -14.47
CA LYS A 118 17.85 1.72 -13.50
C LYS A 118 16.95 1.88 -12.29
N GLU A 119 16.10 0.89 -12.02
CA GLU A 119 15.78 0.54 -10.65
C GLU A 119 17.12 0.65 -9.91
N ARG A 120 17.21 1.60 -8.98
CA ARG A 120 18.41 1.77 -8.17
C ARG A 120 18.66 0.40 -7.57
N ALA A 121 19.76 -0.24 -7.98
CA ALA A 121 20.16 -1.50 -7.40
C ALA A 121 20.13 -1.30 -5.88
N PRO A 122 19.42 -2.15 -5.12
CA PRO A 122 19.38 -2.02 -3.68
C PRO A 122 20.81 -1.88 -3.18
N ALA A 123 21.09 -0.82 -2.42
CA ALA A 123 22.42 -0.59 -1.89
C ALA A 123 22.87 -1.89 -1.20
N PRO A 124 24.01 -2.48 -1.59
CA PRO A 124 24.42 -3.82 -1.17
C PRO A 124 24.65 -3.92 0.34
N ASN A 125 24.66 -2.78 1.06
CA ASN A 125 24.87 -2.70 2.49
C ASN A 125 23.63 -2.26 3.28
N ASN A 126 22.42 -2.32 2.70
CA ASN A 126 21.22 -2.06 3.48
C ASN A 126 20.86 -3.31 4.31
N PRO A 127 20.84 -3.27 5.65
CA PRO A 127 20.51 -4.41 6.50
C PRO A 127 19.14 -5.04 6.18
N PHE A 128 18.22 -4.25 5.60
CA PHE A 128 16.89 -4.72 5.19
C PHE A 128 16.90 -5.60 3.93
N ASN A 129 17.97 -5.58 3.14
CA ASN A 129 18.12 -6.39 1.92
C ASN A 129 18.93 -7.67 2.15
N ARG A 130 19.29 -7.99 3.40
CA ARG A 130 19.99 -9.24 3.73
C ARG A 130 19.19 -10.44 3.24
N GLU A 131 19.88 -11.37 2.60
CA GLU A 131 19.31 -12.64 2.17
C GLU A 131 18.93 -13.48 3.40
N MET A 132 17.68 -13.93 3.44
CA MET A 132 17.14 -14.73 4.53
C MET A 132 16.69 -16.07 3.95
N VAL A 133 16.75 -17.12 4.79
CA VAL A 133 16.30 -18.46 4.41
C VAL A 133 14.81 -18.56 4.67
N LEU A 134 14.06 -19.09 3.69
CA LEU A 134 12.62 -19.25 3.78
C LEU A 134 12.26 -20.65 4.30
N SER A 135 11.16 -20.79 5.03
CA SER A 135 10.60 -22.10 5.38
C SER A 135 10.16 -22.87 4.14
N THR A 136 10.12 -24.21 4.20
CA THR A 136 9.62 -25.11 3.14
C THR A 136 8.26 -24.66 2.59
N GLU A 137 7.31 -24.30 3.47
CA GLU A 137 5.99 -23.79 3.08
C GLU A 137 6.06 -22.51 2.23
N LEU A 138 6.98 -21.59 2.52
CA LEU A 138 7.18 -20.37 1.71
C LEU A 138 7.87 -20.70 0.38
N GLN A 139 8.77 -21.68 0.38
CA GLN A 139 9.45 -22.15 -0.83
C GLN A 139 8.46 -22.79 -1.80
N ASP A 140 7.44 -23.51 -1.34
CA ASP A 140 6.41 -24.12 -2.20
C ASP A 140 5.51 -23.11 -2.93
N VAL A 141 5.36 -21.91 -2.35
CA VAL A 141 4.60 -20.80 -2.95
C VAL A 141 5.48 -20.04 -3.94
N LEU A 142 6.71 -19.72 -3.56
CA LEU A 142 7.59 -18.80 -4.30
C LEU A 142 8.59 -19.49 -5.24
N GLY A 143 8.89 -20.77 -5.02
CA GLY A 143 9.87 -21.55 -5.78
C GLY A 143 11.33 -21.16 -5.53
N VAL A 144 11.63 -20.41 -4.46
CA VAL A 144 12.97 -19.87 -4.18
C VAL A 144 13.37 -20.15 -2.73
N ALA A 145 14.60 -20.61 -2.49
CA ALA A 145 15.08 -20.98 -1.16
C ALA A 145 15.55 -19.79 -0.29
N LYS A 146 16.07 -18.73 -0.92
CA LYS A 146 16.68 -17.58 -0.23
C LYS A 146 16.23 -16.27 -0.86
N LEU A 147 15.65 -15.39 -0.06
CA LEU A 147 15.22 -14.04 -0.48
C LEU A 147 15.31 -13.07 0.69
N SER A 148 15.44 -11.78 0.39
CA SER A 148 15.28 -10.74 1.42
C SER A 148 13.82 -10.58 1.81
N ARG A 149 13.55 -10.23 3.07
CA ARG A 149 12.21 -9.98 3.58
C ARG A 149 11.33 -9.05 2.70
N PRO A 150 11.82 -7.88 2.22
CA PRO A 150 11.01 -7.04 1.32
C PRO A 150 10.72 -7.71 -0.04
N GLN A 151 11.63 -8.54 -0.55
CA GLN A 151 11.40 -9.28 -1.79
C GLN A 151 10.35 -10.38 -1.62
N VAL A 152 10.35 -11.10 -0.49
CA VAL A 152 9.33 -12.12 -0.15
C VAL A 152 7.94 -11.48 -0.16
N VAL A 153 7.78 -10.36 0.53
CA VAL A 153 6.50 -9.63 0.58
C VAL A 153 6.07 -9.19 -0.82
N LYS A 154 7.01 -8.66 -1.64
CA LYS A 154 6.71 -8.23 -3.02
C LYS A 154 6.23 -9.41 -3.88
N GLN A 155 6.93 -10.54 -3.85
CA GLN A 155 6.56 -11.71 -4.64
C GLN A 155 5.22 -12.30 -4.22
N LEU A 156 4.95 -12.33 -2.92
CA LEU A 156 3.68 -12.81 -2.40
C LEU A 156 2.50 -11.92 -2.84
N TRP A 157 2.69 -10.60 -2.86
CA TRP A 157 1.67 -9.69 -3.40
C TRP A 157 1.43 -9.85 -4.90
N ILE A 158 2.49 -10.16 -5.67
CA ILE A 158 2.35 -10.48 -7.10
C ILE A 158 1.48 -11.73 -7.25
N TYR A 159 1.79 -12.79 -6.50
CA TYR A 159 1.03 -14.03 -6.49
C TYR A 159 -0.45 -13.84 -6.13
N ILE A 160 -0.73 -13.06 -5.08
CA ILE A 160 -2.09 -12.76 -4.61
C ILE A 160 -2.90 -12.00 -5.67
N LYS A 161 -2.26 -11.05 -6.36
CA LYS A 161 -2.90 -10.25 -7.41
C LYS A 161 -3.14 -11.06 -8.69
N ASP A 162 -2.16 -11.86 -9.09
CA ASP A 162 -2.25 -12.72 -10.29
C ASP A 162 -3.44 -13.69 -10.19
N ARG A 163 -3.70 -14.20 -8.97
CA ARG A 163 -4.80 -15.12 -8.68
C ARG A 163 -6.10 -14.44 -8.24
N ASN A 164 -6.15 -13.11 -8.24
CA ASN A 164 -7.29 -12.31 -7.77
C ASN A 164 -7.83 -12.75 -6.39
N LEU A 165 -6.93 -13.08 -5.46
CA LEU A 165 -7.27 -13.59 -4.13
C LEU A 165 -7.70 -12.48 -3.14
N GLN A 166 -7.83 -11.24 -3.59
CA GLN A 166 -8.33 -10.14 -2.76
C GLN A 166 -9.85 -10.17 -2.71
N ASN A 167 -10.42 -9.95 -1.53
CA ASN A 167 -11.87 -9.85 -1.40
C ASN A 167 -12.37 -8.58 -2.12
N PRO A 168 -13.32 -8.69 -3.07
CA PRO A 168 -13.83 -7.53 -3.81
C PRO A 168 -14.56 -6.52 -2.90
N SER A 169 -15.15 -6.99 -1.79
CA SER A 169 -15.87 -6.15 -0.84
C SER A 169 -14.94 -5.46 0.17
N ASP A 170 -13.84 -6.12 0.56
CA ASP A 170 -12.83 -5.55 1.46
C ASP A 170 -11.42 -5.86 0.96
N LYS A 171 -10.80 -4.88 0.29
CA LYS A 171 -9.46 -4.99 -0.30
C LYS A 171 -8.35 -5.18 0.74
N ARG A 172 -8.66 -5.12 2.04
CA ARG A 172 -7.72 -5.38 3.13
C ARG A 172 -7.64 -6.86 3.49
N GLN A 173 -8.65 -7.64 3.08
CA GLN A 173 -8.74 -9.08 3.32
C GLN A 173 -8.28 -9.89 2.10
N ILE A 174 -7.50 -10.93 2.38
CA ILE A 174 -6.93 -11.84 1.40
C ILE A 174 -7.53 -13.21 1.68
N ASN A 175 -8.19 -13.77 0.67
CA ASN A 175 -8.69 -15.14 0.69
C ASN A 175 -7.52 -16.07 0.38
N CYS A 176 -7.14 -16.90 1.35
CA CYS A 176 -6.00 -17.79 1.16
C CYS A 176 -6.41 -18.95 0.24
N ASP A 177 -5.62 -19.22 -0.81
CA ASP A 177 -5.73 -20.45 -1.57
C ASP A 177 -5.15 -21.64 -0.79
N GLU A 178 -5.17 -22.86 -1.34
CA GLU A 178 -4.69 -24.05 -0.64
C GLU A 178 -3.23 -23.93 -0.18
N LYS A 179 -2.36 -23.28 -0.96
CA LYS A 179 -0.95 -23.10 -0.63
C LYS A 179 -0.75 -22.05 0.46
N LEU A 180 -1.44 -20.91 0.35
CA LEU A 180 -1.43 -19.87 1.36
C LEU A 180 -2.11 -20.33 2.65
N GLN A 181 -3.10 -21.21 2.58
CA GLN A 181 -3.73 -21.82 3.76
C GLN A 181 -2.76 -22.73 4.51
N ARG A 182 -1.89 -23.49 3.84
CA ARG A 182 -0.84 -24.26 4.52
C ARG A 182 0.14 -23.36 5.26
N LEU A 183 0.51 -22.24 4.64
CA LEU A 183 1.41 -21.26 5.23
C LEU A 183 0.78 -20.51 6.42
N PHE A 184 -0.39 -19.91 6.21
CA PHE A 184 -1.03 -19.04 7.20
C PHE A 184 -1.90 -19.79 8.20
N LYS A 185 -2.26 -21.04 7.91
CA LYS A 185 -3.19 -21.88 8.68
C LYS A 185 -4.56 -21.22 8.89
N LYS A 186 -4.93 -20.30 8.00
CA LYS A 186 -6.15 -19.49 8.06
C LYS A 186 -6.74 -19.35 6.66
N LYS A 187 -8.08 -19.40 6.59
CA LYS A 187 -8.83 -19.22 5.33
C LYS A 187 -8.84 -17.78 4.84
N MET A 188 -8.80 -16.82 5.77
CA MET A 188 -8.79 -15.38 5.49
C MET A 188 -7.73 -14.71 6.36
N VAL A 189 -6.94 -13.83 5.75
CA VAL A 189 -5.85 -13.12 6.42
C VAL A 189 -5.84 -11.66 5.98
N GLY A 190 -5.63 -10.74 6.93
CA GLY A 190 -5.43 -9.33 6.63
C GLY A 190 -4.00 -9.00 6.18
N ALA A 191 -3.80 -7.92 5.44
CA ALA A 191 -2.47 -7.50 4.96
C ALA A 191 -1.39 -7.38 6.07
N PHE A 192 -1.77 -6.90 7.26
CA PHE A 192 -0.85 -6.80 8.41
C PHE A 192 -0.55 -8.15 9.07
N GLU A 193 -1.55 -9.00 9.15
CA GLU A 193 -1.44 -10.33 9.74
C GLU A 193 -0.55 -11.24 8.91
N MET A 194 -0.63 -11.12 7.57
CA MET A 194 0.30 -11.75 6.64
C MET A 194 1.76 -11.40 6.99
N ASN A 195 2.08 -10.11 7.15
CA ASN A 195 3.45 -9.68 7.49
C ASN A 195 3.91 -10.19 8.86
N LYS A 196 2.98 -10.36 9.81
CA LYS A 196 3.27 -10.95 11.11
C LYS A 196 3.66 -12.42 10.95
N ILE A 197 2.86 -13.22 10.26
CA ILE A 197 3.12 -14.65 10.05
C ILE A 197 4.40 -14.88 9.25
N LEU A 198 4.66 -14.06 8.21
CA LEU A 198 5.90 -14.12 7.43
C LEU A 198 7.16 -13.94 8.30
N SER A 199 7.08 -13.19 9.40
CA SER A 199 8.22 -13.02 10.31
C SER A 199 8.68 -14.32 10.94
N THR A 200 7.75 -15.25 11.16
CA THR A 200 8.01 -16.55 11.78
C THR A 200 8.62 -17.56 10.79
N HIS A 201 8.45 -17.32 9.50
CA HIS A 201 8.87 -18.23 8.42
C HIS A 201 10.12 -17.77 7.68
N ILE A 202 10.77 -16.70 8.15
CA ILE A 202 11.97 -16.10 7.56
C ILE A 202 13.09 -16.15 8.61
N TYR A 203 14.12 -16.94 8.32
CA TYR A 203 15.23 -17.20 9.24
C TYR A 203 16.52 -16.53 8.77
N LYS A 204 17.36 -16.10 9.71
CA LYS A 204 18.70 -15.62 9.39
C LYS A 204 19.59 -16.81 9.00
N PRO A 205 20.43 -16.69 7.96
CA PRO A 205 21.30 -17.80 7.53
C PRO A 205 22.27 -18.28 8.62
N GLU A 206 22.58 -17.44 9.62
CA GLU A 206 23.46 -17.79 10.75
C GLU A 206 22.81 -18.74 11.77
N GLU A 207 21.48 -18.76 11.88
CA GLU A 207 20.75 -19.59 12.86
C GLU A 207 20.60 -21.05 12.41
N LEU A 208 20.89 -21.37 11.15
CA LEU A 208 20.83 -22.73 10.60
C LEU A 208 22.17 -23.50 10.70
N SER A 209 23.25 -22.85 11.15
CA SER A 209 24.58 -23.46 11.32
C SER A 209 24.86 -23.96 12.74
N ALA A 210 24.01 -23.62 13.72
CA ALA A 210 24.11 -24.14 15.08
C ALA A 210 22.92 -25.09 15.30
N GLY A 211 23.19 -26.40 15.27
CA GLY A 211 22.18 -27.44 15.26
C GLY A 211 21.18 -27.36 16.41
N SER A 212 19.89 -27.33 16.06
CA SER A 212 18.86 -28.19 16.65
C SER A 212 17.62 -28.08 15.78
N THR A 213 17.16 -29.21 15.25
CA THR A 213 15.79 -29.36 14.76
C THR A 213 14.81 -28.92 15.85
N PRO A 214 13.85 -28.01 15.60
CA PRO A 214 12.65 -27.96 16.40
C PRO A 214 11.68 -28.96 15.80
N VAL A 215 11.56 -30.07 16.52
CA VAL A 215 10.47 -31.04 16.49
C VAL A 215 9.14 -30.33 16.17
N VAL A 216 8.49 -30.79 15.11
CA VAL A 216 7.05 -30.64 14.92
C VAL A 216 6.39 -31.22 16.18
N THR A 217 5.92 -30.36 17.08
CA THR A 217 4.96 -30.80 18.11
C THR A 217 3.62 -30.99 17.40
N THR A 218 3.46 -32.20 16.89
CA THR A 218 2.20 -32.86 16.62
C THR A 218 1.41 -32.89 17.93
N LYS A 219 0.24 -32.25 17.96
CA LYS A 219 -0.89 -32.69 18.77
C LYS A 219 -2.09 -32.80 17.83
N GLN A 220 -2.15 -33.94 17.15
CA GLN A 220 -3.38 -34.56 16.70
C GLN A 220 -3.53 -35.82 17.54
N GLU A 221 -4.64 -35.93 18.28
CA GLU A 221 -5.29 -37.19 18.61
C GLU A 221 -6.79 -36.87 18.68
N ALA A 222 -7.48 -37.23 17.60
CA ALA A 222 -8.83 -37.82 17.63
C ALA A 222 -8.62 -39.31 17.97
N ASP A 223 -9.51 -40.12 18.54
CA ASP A 223 -10.96 -40.34 18.42
C ASP A 223 -11.40 -41.28 19.59
N ASP A 224 -12.72 -41.51 19.71
CA ASP A 224 -13.38 -42.73 20.28
C ASP A 224 -13.26 -42.99 21.80
N GLU A 225 -14.20 -43.54 22.57
CA GLU A 225 -15.61 -43.99 22.47
C GLU A 225 -15.92 -44.52 23.92
N SER A 226 -17.19 -44.42 24.34
CA SER A 226 -17.85 -45.01 25.51
C SER A 226 -17.05 -45.71 26.64
N ASP A 227 -17.27 -45.32 27.90
CA ASP A 227 -17.73 -46.26 28.93
C ASP A 227 -18.50 -45.55 30.06
N VAL A 228 -19.41 -46.32 30.64
CA VAL A 228 -20.55 -45.96 31.50
C VAL A 228 -20.22 -46.16 32.99
N GLU A 229 -21.14 -45.69 33.85
CA GLU A 229 -21.27 -46.00 35.30
C GLU A 229 -20.29 -45.29 36.27
N GLU A 230 -20.63 -44.83 37.48
CA GLU A 230 -21.79 -45.03 38.37
C GLU A 230 -21.76 -43.96 39.49
N LEU A 231 -22.95 -43.66 40.04
CA LEU A 231 -23.28 -43.33 41.45
C LEU A 231 -22.93 -41.98 42.15
N SER A 232 -24.02 -41.36 42.62
CA SER A 232 -24.31 -40.98 44.02
C SER A 232 -24.24 -39.49 44.45
N SER A 233 -25.42 -39.02 44.88
CA SER A 233 -25.73 -38.06 45.96
C SER A 233 -25.45 -36.55 45.76
N ALA A 234 -26.51 -35.78 45.49
CA ALA A 234 -27.22 -34.93 46.47
C ALA A 234 -28.35 -34.14 45.79
#